data_AF-A0AAD6FW63-F1
#
_entry.id   AF-A0AAD6FW63-F1
#
_cell.length_a   1.000
_cell.length_b   1.000
_cell.length_c   1.000
_cell.angle_alpha   90.00
_cell.angle_beta   90.00
_cell.angle_gamma   90.00
#
_symmetry.space_group_name_H-M   'P 1'
#
loop_
_entity.id
_entity.type
_entity.pdbx_description
1 polymer ?
#
loop_
_entity_poly.entity_id
_entity_poly.type
_entity_poly.pdbx_seq_one_letter_code
_entity_poly.pdbx_strand_id
1 'polypeptide(L)'
;MVLFPPSSASRFTSKEWLCSVDGKPGLNKMMLDMLERRCQEDQAKYGYMGDGNNETDVATEALVFMVVGLQGHWKAPIAYYLTKSLSPETQRVLLSHALEELHARGIRVVSVTMDGHASNVSMCNQLGCELKGNPQEPLKTSFPHPST
;
A
#
# COMPACT_ATOMS: atom_id res chain seq x y z
N MET A 1 16.62 2.12 -15.82
CA MET A 1 17.98 2.67 -15.64
C MET A 1 17.82 4.16 -15.46
N VAL A 2 17.91 4.66 -14.22
CA VAL A 2 17.85 6.11 -13.96
C VAL A 2 19.29 6.62 -14.01
N LEU A 3 19.59 7.48 -14.98
CA LEU A 3 20.88 8.14 -15.11
C LEU A 3 20.85 9.46 -14.35
N PHE A 4 21.84 9.69 -13.48
CA PHE A 4 22.03 10.96 -12.76
C PHE A 4 23.06 11.85 -13.49
N PRO A 5 22.92 13.19 -13.42
CA PRO A 5 23.95 14.10 -13.90
C PRO A 5 25.15 14.14 -12.92
N PRO A 6 26.37 14.43 -13.40
CA PRO A 6 27.54 14.42 -12.54
C PRO A 6 27.75 15.79 -11.90
N SER A 7 27.84 15.87 -10.58
CA SER A 7 28.94 16.58 -9.92
C SER A 7 28.86 16.47 -8.39
N SER A 8 30.03 16.20 -7.81
CA SER A 8 30.41 16.29 -6.40
C SER A 8 29.52 15.59 -5.38
N ALA A 9 29.71 14.28 -5.20
CA ALA A 9 29.30 13.60 -3.97
C ALA A 9 30.53 12.96 -3.33
N SER A 10 30.71 13.21 -2.02
CA SER A 10 31.56 12.39 -1.17
C SER A 10 31.16 10.93 -1.35
N ARG A 11 32.10 10.02 -1.06
CA ARG A 11 31.99 8.59 -1.29
C ARG A 11 30.91 7.96 -0.37
N PHE A 12 29.65 8.26 -0.62
CA PHE A 12 28.49 7.62 -0.03
C PHE A 12 28.51 6.18 -0.50
N THR A 13 28.77 5.25 0.41
CA THR A 13 28.67 3.83 0.09
C THR A 13 27.22 3.48 -0.14
N SER A 14 26.96 2.48 -1.00
CA SER A 14 25.60 1.99 -1.25
C SER A 14 24.88 1.59 0.05
N LYS A 15 25.64 1.18 1.08
CA LYS A 15 25.13 0.83 2.41
C LYS A 15 24.67 2.06 3.20
N GLU A 16 25.47 3.13 3.23
CA GLU A 16 25.12 4.38 3.92
C GLU A 16 23.90 5.05 3.28
N TRP A 17 23.80 4.99 1.94
CA TRP A 17 22.64 5.52 1.23
C TRP A 17 21.36 4.70 1.53
N LEU A 18 21.45 3.37 1.51
CA LEU A 18 20.31 2.51 1.81
C LEU A 18 19.80 2.68 3.26
N CYS A 19 20.72 2.87 4.21
CA CYS A 19 20.38 3.14 5.61
C CYS A 19 19.75 4.53 5.83
N SER A 20 19.89 5.45 4.87
CA SER A 20 19.25 6.77 4.92
C SER A 20 17.79 6.75 4.44
N VAL A 21 17.33 5.66 3.82
CA VAL A 21 15.94 5.50 3.40
C VAL A 21 15.12 5.04 4.59
N ASP A 22 14.04 5.76 4.92
CA ASP A 22 13.13 5.34 6.00
C ASP A 22 12.37 4.07 5.59
N GLY A 23 12.84 2.93 6.10
CA GLY A 23 12.26 1.60 5.92
C GLY A 23 11.42 1.16 7.12
N LYS A 24 10.67 2.08 7.73
CA LYS A 24 9.70 1.72 8.76
C LYS A 24 8.41 1.17 8.13
N PRO A 25 7.72 0.23 8.79
CA PRO A 25 6.43 -0.24 8.32
C PRO A 25 5.41 0.91 8.29
N GLY A 26 4.53 0.88 7.30
CA GLY A 26 3.59 1.94 6.99
C GLY A 26 3.60 2.34 5.52
N LEU A 27 2.91 3.44 5.20
CA LEU A 27 2.91 4.05 3.88
C LEU A 27 4.25 4.74 3.61
N ASN A 28 4.89 4.37 2.51
CA ASN A 28 6.12 4.99 2.05
C ASN A 28 5.77 6.28 1.29
N LYS A 29 5.83 7.39 2.01
CA LYS A 29 5.54 8.72 1.45
C LYS A 29 6.46 9.08 0.30
N MET A 30 7.76 8.76 0.38
CA MET A 30 8.67 9.03 -0.74
C MET A 30 8.21 8.32 -2.01
N MET A 31 7.68 7.10 -1.91
CA MET A 31 7.13 6.36 -3.06
C MET A 31 5.80 6.95 -3.54
N LEU A 32 4.92 7.35 -2.63
CA LEU A 32 3.66 8.04 -2.98
C LEU A 32 3.93 9.39 -3.64
N ASP A 33 4.82 10.19 -3.08
CA ASP A 33 5.26 11.48 -3.61
C ASP A 33 5.98 11.30 -4.96
N MET A 34 6.72 10.20 -5.16
CA MET A 34 7.29 9.87 -6.48
C MET A 34 6.23 9.52 -7.52
N LEU A 35 5.12 8.90 -7.11
CA LEU A 35 3.96 8.66 -7.99
C LEU A 35 3.22 9.97 -8.27
N GLU A 36 3.10 10.83 -7.27
CA GLU A 36 2.53 12.18 -7.35
C GLU A 36 3.40 13.13 -8.16
N ARG A 37 4.73 13.00 -8.22
CA ARG A 37 5.59 13.83 -9.08
C ARG A 37 5.37 13.67 -10.60
N ARG A 38 4.39 12.87 -11.03
CA ARG A 38 3.79 12.91 -12.38
C ARG A 38 2.57 13.85 -12.51
N CYS A 39 2.04 14.38 -11.41
CA CYS A 39 0.97 15.37 -11.24
C CYS A 39 1.17 16.12 -9.89
N GLN A 40 1.75 17.33 -9.95
CA GLN A 40 2.26 18.21 -8.86
C GLN A 40 1.70 18.14 -7.41
N GLU A 41 2.61 18.51 -6.48
CA GLU A 41 2.70 18.33 -5.01
C GLU A 41 1.58 18.94 -4.13
N ASP A 42 1.25 18.23 -3.03
CA ASP A 42 1.17 18.84 -1.69
C ASP A 42 1.36 17.86 -0.50
N GLN A 43 1.83 18.39 0.64
CA GLN A 43 2.35 17.67 1.82
C GLN A 43 1.27 17.09 2.77
N ALA A 44 1.35 15.80 3.13
CA ALA A 44 0.50 15.20 4.18
C ALA A 44 1.21 14.25 5.19
N LYS A 45 0.78 14.30 6.45
CA LYS A 45 1.48 13.86 7.66
C LYS A 45 0.74 12.74 8.42
N TYR A 46 0.91 11.45 8.07
CA TYR A 46 0.34 10.31 8.83
C TYR A 46 1.28 9.08 8.74
N GLY A 47 1.34 8.05 9.60
CA GLY A 47 0.72 7.68 10.89
C GLY A 47 1.16 6.22 11.18
N TYR A 48 1.91 5.97 12.26
CA TYR A 48 2.46 4.64 12.60
C TYR A 48 1.42 3.85 13.41
N MET A 49 0.83 2.80 12.83
CA MET A 49 0.09 1.76 13.56
C MET A 49 1.04 0.62 13.93
N GLY A 50 2.07 0.92 14.71
CA GLY A 50 2.71 -0.09 15.54
C GLY A 50 2.26 0.18 16.97
N ASP A 51 1.31 -0.62 17.44
CA ASP A 51 1.07 -0.73 18.87
C ASP A 51 2.39 -1.15 19.50
N GLY A 52 2.93 -0.31 20.38
CA GLY A 52 4.28 -0.46 20.88
C GLY A 52 4.45 -1.81 21.55
N ASN A 53 5.28 -2.68 21.00
CA ASN A 53 5.82 -3.84 21.71
C ASN A 53 7.08 -4.34 21.02
N ASN A 54 8.20 -4.15 21.71
CA ASN A 54 9.47 -4.89 21.66
C ASN A 54 9.98 -5.27 20.25
N GLU A 55 11.10 -4.67 19.85
CA GLU A 55 11.87 -4.96 18.62
C GLU A 55 12.32 -6.44 18.44
N THR A 56 11.90 -7.34 19.34
CA THR A 56 12.24 -8.76 19.40
C THR A 56 11.15 -9.69 18.87
N ASP A 57 9.94 -9.20 18.59
CA ASP A 57 8.84 -10.06 18.17
C ASP A 57 8.88 -10.37 16.67
N VAL A 58 9.18 -11.62 16.33
CA VAL A 58 9.30 -12.08 14.94
C VAL A 58 7.92 -12.08 14.26
N ALA A 59 7.79 -11.32 13.18
CA ALA A 59 6.61 -11.31 12.33
C ALA A 59 6.47 -12.64 11.55
N THR A 60 5.24 -13.12 11.40
CA THR A 60 4.90 -14.32 10.62
C THR A 60 4.25 -13.98 9.28
N GLU A 61 3.71 -12.77 9.16
CA GLU A 61 2.98 -12.29 7.99
C GLU A 61 3.50 -10.91 7.55
N ALA A 62 3.50 -10.69 6.24
CA ALA A 62 3.83 -9.41 5.63
C ALA A 62 2.74 -9.00 4.64
N LEU A 63 2.07 -7.89 4.90
CA LEU A 63 1.14 -7.27 3.96
C LEU A 63 1.86 -6.20 3.16
N VAL A 64 1.76 -6.24 1.84
CA VAL A 64 2.37 -5.25 0.95
C VAL A 64 1.29 -4.71 0.02
N PHE A 65 1.13 -3.38 0.01
CA PHE A 65 0.31 -2.69 -0.98
C PHE A 65 1.20 -2.22 -2.13
N MET A 66 0.82 -2.59 -3.36
CA MET A 66 1.55 -2.25 -4.57
C MET A 66 0.58 -1.66 -5.60
N VAL A 67 0.96 -0.51 -6.15
CA VAL A 67 0.24 0.11 -7.27
C VAL A 67 0.85 -0.38 -8.57
N VAL A 68 -0.01 -0.78 -9.51
CA VAL A 68 0.38 -1.27 -10.83
C VAL A 68 -0.26 -0.37 -11.90
N GLY A 69 0.57 0.11 -12.83
CA GLY A 69 0.10 0.93 -13.93
C GLY A 69 -0.71 0.11 -14.94
N LEU A 70 -1.92 0.55 -15.26
CA LEU A 70 -2.74 -0.06 -16.34
C LEU A 70 -2.22 0.32 -17.74
N GLN A 71 -1.79 1.58 -17.90
CA GLN A 71 -1.30 2.12 -19.18
C GLN A 71 0.23 2.20 -19.26
N GLY A 72 0.95 1.51 -18.37
CA GLY A 72 2.41 1.47 -18.39
C GLY A 72 2.92 0.31 -17.55
N HIS A 73 3.97 -0.36 -18.01
CA HIS A 73 4.57 -1.53 -17.35
C HIS A 73 5.39 -1.13 -16.12
N TRP A 74 4.77 -0.47 -15.13
CA TRP A 74 5.40 -0.09 -13.88
C TRP A 74 4.62 -0.64 -12.69
N LYS A 75 5.35 -0.91 -11.61
CA LYS A 75 4.83 -1.36 -10.33
C LYS A 75 5.58 -0.62 -9.24
N ALA A 76 4.88 -0.14 -8.21
CA ALA A 76 5.50 0.56 -7.09
C ALA A 76 4.88 0.05 -5.78
N PRO A 77 5.65 -0.59 -4.88
CA PRO A 77 5.17 -0.83 -3.52
C PRO A 77 4.99 0.53 -2.82
N ILE A 78 3.82 0.76 -2.25
CA ILE A 78 3.46 2.02 -1.59
C ILE A 78 3.36 1.88 -0.08
N ALA A 79 3.17 0.66 0.44
CA ALA A 79 3.13 0.42 1.87
C ALA A 79 3.45 -1.04 2.19
N TYR A 80 3.99 -1.29 3.37
CA TYR A 80 4.09 -2.64 3.93
C TYR A 80 3.90 -2.65 5.44
N TYR A 81 3.37 -3.76 5.94
CA TYR A 81 3.09 -3.98 7.35
C TYR A 81 3.57 -5.37 7.73
N LEU A 82 4.37 -5.45 8.78
CA LEU A 82 4.89 -6.71 9.34
C LEU A 82 4.15 -6.98 10.65
N THR A 83 3.52 -8.14 10.77
CA THR A 83 2.74 -8.51 11.96
C THR A 83 2.72 -10.03 12.14
N LYS A 84 2.31 -10.47 13.34
CA LYS A 84 2.07 -11.89 13.64
C LYS A 84 0.74 -12.41 13.09
N SER A 85 -0.21 -11.51 12.87
CA SER A 85 -1.48 -11.84 12.24
C SER A 85 -2.17 -10.58 11.73
N LEU A 86 -2.90 -10.72 10.62
CA LEU A 86 -3.75 -9.68 10.06
C LEU A 86 -5.22 -10.07 10.20
N SER A 87 -5.93 -9.33 11.06
CA SER A 87 -7.39 -9.46 11.10
C SER A 87 -8.01 -8.88 9.83
N PRO A 88 -9.12 -9.44 9.31
CA PRO A 88 -9.81 -8.88 8.14
C PRO A 88 -10.23 -7.41 8.34
N GLU A 89 -10.59 -7.03 9.57
CA GLU A 89 -10.95 -5.65 9.92
C GLU A 89 -9.74 -4.72 9.82
N THR A 90 -8.57 -5.14 10.31
CA THR A 90 -7.32 -4.38 10.15
C THR A 90 -6.97 -4.24 8.67
N GLN A 91 -7.07 -5.32 7.89
CA GLN A 91 -6.82 -5.26 6.44
C GLN A 91 -7.76 -4.28 5.74
N ARG A 92 -9.05 -4.28 6.11
CA ARG A 92 -10.06 -3.35 5.59
C ARG A 92 -9.69 -1.90 5.86
N VAL A 93 -9.31 -1.57 7.09
CA VAL A 93 -8.88 -0.22 7.48
C VAL A 93 -7.64 0.20 6.71
N LEU A 94 -6.62 -0.66 6.63
CA LEU A 94 -5.38 -0.37 5.90
C LEU A 94 -5.62 -0.17 4.40
N LEU A 95 -6.48 -0.99 3.79
CA LEU A 95 -6.86 -0.85 2.38
C LEU A 95 -7.64 0.44 2.14
N SER A 96 -8.63 0.76 2.98
CA SER A 96 -9.43 1.99 2.85
C SER A 96 -8.54 3.23 2.90
N HIS A 97 -7.63 3.27 3.88
CA HIS A 97 -6.67 4.35 4.02
C HIS A 97 -5.71 4.44 2.83
N ALA A 98 -5.23 3.30 2.30
CA ALA A 98 -4.39 3.31 1.10
C ALA A 98 -5.15 3.86 -0.13
N LEU A 99 -6.44 3.53 -0.29
CA LEU A 99 -7.28 4.05 -1.37
C LEU A 99 -7.52 5.57 -1.21
N GLU A 100 -7.83 6.03 0.00
CA GLU A 100 -7.98 7.46 0.33
C GLU A 100 -6.71 8.25 0.01
N GLU A 101 -5.54 7.75 0.40
CA GLU A 101 -4.25 8.41 0.13
C GLU A 101 -3.90 8.46 -1.35
N LEU A 102 -4.24 7.42 -2.11
CA LEU A 102 -4.08 7.43 -3.57
C LEU A 102 -5.05 8.40 -4.23
N HIS A 103 -6.30 8.42 -3.77
CA HIS A 103 -7.31 9.34 -4.28
C HIS A 103 -6.95 10.81 -4.03
N ALA A 104 -6.47 11.13 -2.83
CA ALA A 104 -6.02 12.49 -2.47
C ALA A 104 -4.92 13.02 -3.42
N ARG A 105 -4.12 12.12 -4.01
CA ARG A 105 -3.04 12.43 -4.96
C ARG A 105 -3.47 12.31 -6.42
N GLY A 106 -4.76 12.24 -6.68
CA GLY A 106 -5.32 12.11 -8.04
C GLY A 106 -5.07 10.76 -8.71
N ILE A 107 -4.59 9.75 -7.96
CA ILE A 107 -4.37 8.40 -8.48
C ILE A 107 -5.68 7.61 -8.38
N ARG A 108 -6.32 7.39 -9.53
CA ARG A 108 -7.55 6.62 -9.61
C ARG A 108 -7.28 5.12 -9.63
N VAL A 109 -7.59 4.44 -8.53
CA VAL A 109 -7.57 2.97 -8.44
C VAL A 109 -8.85 2.41 -9.07
N VAL A 110 -8.69 1.53 -10.06
CA VAL A 110 -9.83 0.94 -10.80
C VAL A 110 -10.18 -0.45 -10.26
N SER A 111 -9.18 -1.20 -9.78
CA SER A 111 -9.38 -2.53 -9.21
C SER A 111 -8.33 -2.83 -8.15
N VAL A 112 -8.71 -3.70 -7.22
CA VAL A 112 -7.83 -4.25 -6.19
C VAL A 112 -7.69 -5.74 -6.46
N THR A 113 -6.46 -6.24 -6.49
CA THR A 113 -6.15 -7.66 -6.71
C THR A 113 -5.53 -8.26 -5.46
N MET A 114 -6.04 -9.40 -5.02
CA MET A 114 -5.54 -10.16 -3.87
C MET A 114 -5.61 -11.65 -4.18
N ASP A 115 -4.94 -12.46 -3.36
CA ASP A 115 -5.07 -13.92 -3.44
C ASP A 115 -6.43 -14.40 -2.89
N GLY A 116 -6.66 -15.72 -2.96
CA GLY A 116 -7.88 -16.35 -2.43
C GLY A 116 -7.88 -16.58 -0.92
N HIS A 117 -7.01 -15.93 -0.15
CA HIS A 117 -6.91 -16.17 1.29
C HIS A 117 -8.21 -15.81 2.02
N ALA A 118 -8.58 -16.58 3.04
CA ALA A 118 -9.87 -16.44 3.72
C ALA A 118 -10.04 -15.04 4.36
N SER A 119 -8.95 -14.45 4.87
CA SER A 119 -8.96 -13.10 5.43
C SER A 119 -9.27 -12.04 4.38
N ASN A 120 -8.68 -12.16 3.18
CA ASN A 120 -8.86 -11.25 2.07
C ASN A 120 -10.30 -11.30 1.52
N VAL A 121 -10.86 -12.51 1.43
CA VAL A 121 -12.28 -12.70 1.09
C VAL A 121 -13.19 -12.09 2.16
N SER A 122 -12.87 -12.29 3.45
CA SER A 122 -13.64 -11.72 4.57
C SER A 122 -13.59 -10.18 4.55
N MET A 123 -12.43 -9.59 4.29
CA MET A 123 -12.25 -8.15 4.12
C MET A 123 -13.13 -7.61 2.97
N CYS A 124 -13.15 -8.29 1.82
CA CYS A 124 -14.02 -7.90 0.70
C CYS A 124 -15.49 -7.91 1.08
N ASN A 125 -15.93 -8.94 1.81
CA ASN A 125 -17.31 -9.02 2.27
C ASN A 125 -17.66 -7.87 3.23
N GLN A 126 -16.72 -7.45 4.09
CA GLN A 126 -16.91 -6.29 4.97
C GLN A 126 -16.96 -4.95 4.20
N LEU A 127 -16.31 -4.87 3.04
CA LEU A 127 -16.45 -3.73 2.12
C LEU A 127 -17.75 -3.75 1.31
N GLY A 128 -18.56 -4.81 1.45
CA GLY A 128 -19.85 -4.96 0.79
C GLY A 128 -19.81 -5.74 -0.52
N CYS A 129 -18.69 -6.44 -0.81
CA CYS A 129 -18.67 -7.47 -1.84
C CYS A 129 -19.37 -8.74 -1.38
N GLU A 130 -19.75 -9.59 -2.32
CA GLU A 130 -20.28 -10.92 -2.06
C GLU A 130 -19.59 -11.91 -3.00
N LEU A 131 -18.44 -12.43 -2.53
CA LEU A 131 -17.57 -13.33 -3.31
C LEU A 131 -17.91 -14.81 -3.10
N LYS A 132 -18.77 -15.12 -2.11
CA LYS A 132 -19.23 -16.47 -1.74
C LYS A 132 -20.74 -16.47 -1.56
N GLY A 133 -21.46 -15.97 -2.55
CA GLY A 133 -22.92 -15.92 -2.57
C GLY A 133 -23.57 -17.18 -3.16
N ASN A 134 -24.91 -17.19 -3.19
CA ASN A 134 -25.68 -18.24 -3.83
C ASN A 134 -25.28 -18.36 -5.32
N PRO A 135 -25.08 -19.58 -5.88
CA PRO A 135 -24.74 -19.76 -7.31
C PRO A 135 -25.78 -19.22 -8.29
N GLN A 136 -26.97 -18.87 -7.79
CA GLN A 136 -28.10 -18.35 -8.56
C GLN A 136 -28.14 -16.81 -8.61
N GLU A 137 -27.34 -16.13 -7.78
CA GLU A 137 -27.24 -14.68 -7.76
C GLU A 137 -25.87 -14.22 -8.30
N PRO A 138 -25.81 -13.13 -9.09
CA PRO A 138 -24.56 -12.62 -9.61
C PRO A 138 -23.65 -12.15 -8.47
N LEU A 139 -22.36 -12.50 -8.53
CA LEU A 139 -21.38 -12.07 -7.54
C LEU A 139 -21.32 -10.54 -7.47
N LYS A 140 -21.40 -9.98 -6.26
CA LYS A 140 -21.17 -8.57 -6.04
C LYS A 140 -19.66 -8.34 -5.89
N THR A 141 -19.00 -7.94 -6.97
CA THR A 141 -17.52 -7.84 -7.03
C THR A 141 -16.99 -6.42 -6.90
N SER A 142 -17.85 -5.46 -6.58
CA SER A 142 -17.49 -4.06 -6.40
C SER A 142 -18.00 -3.51 -5.07
N PHE A 143 -17.28 -2.53 -4.56
CA PHE A 143 -17.60 -1.77 -3.36
C PHE A 143 -17.45 -0.27 -3.65
N PRO A 144 -18.20 0.61 -2.96
CA PRO A 144 -18.05 2.05 -3.12
C PRO A 144 -16.65 2.48 -2.69
N HIS A 145 -16.07 3.40 -3.45
CA HIS A 145 -14.75 3.94 -3.11
C HIS A 145 -14.87 4.79 -1.82
N PRO A 146 -13.92 4.69 -0.88
CA PRO A 146 -14.06 5.29 0.45
C PRO A 146 -14.17 6.83 0.45
N SER A 147 -13.70 7.49 -0.61
CA SER A 147 -13.66 8.96 -0.73
C SER A 147 -14.58 9.57 -1.79
N THR A 148 -15.40 8.80 -2.51
CA THR A 148 -16.23 9.31 -3.63
C THR A 148 -17.63 8.72 -3.66
#